data_AF-H7FUS9-F1
#
_entry.id   AF-H7FUS9-F1
#
_cell.length_a   1.000
_cell.length_b   1.000
_cell.length_c   1.000
_cell.angle_alpha   90.00
_cell.angle_beta   90.00
_cell.angle_gamma   90.00
#
_symmetry.space_group_name_H-M   'P 1'
#
loop_
_entity.id
_entity.type
_entity.pdbx_description
1 polymer ?
#
loop_
_entity_poly.entity_id
_entity_poly.type
_entity_poly.pdbx_seq_one_letter_code
_entity_poly.pdbx_strand_id
1 'polypeptide(L)'
;MPYFEMKETTEKYSTEEVLEIFKEQHRLCSPLDCEADPWAEITAEMTIREWRWANDLLEWKKLGEFLNQEFRIDITEKEWFDNLEPAKSRKLIDVCELISNHAVKEGYEPKKLFGQPCIKAGVFLTIKRNLKQKGVDVSELKPSSSLVEYMDKYFSPVLEEITLTGTRPIEKIETKIRAKTRTKGFWKSINIFEPEIQELLIGEVKTFRDLVEKIIEEKKKNKA
;
A
#
# COMPACT_ATOMS: atom_id res chain seq x y z
N MET A 1 -27.33 14.17 24.43
CA MET A 1 -26.07 13.40 24.53
C MET A 1 -24.97 14.25 23.92
N PRO A 2 -23.91 14.62 24.66
CA PRO A 2 -22.81 15.36 24.06
C PRO A 2 -21.99 14.37 23.23
N TYR A 3 -21.87 14.66 21.93
CA TYR A 3 -20.90 14.02 21.07
C TYR A 3 -19.51 14.35 21.61
N PHE A 4 -18.76 13.35 22.07
CA PHE A 4 -17.34 13.52 22.33
C PHE A 4 -16.67 13.77 20.98
N GLU A 5 -16.27 15.02 20.71
CA GLU A 5 -15.33 15.33 19.63
C GLU A 5 -14.02 14.59 19.91
N MET A 6 -13.75 13.55 19.13
CA MET A 6 -12.47 12.87 19.13
C MET A 6 -11.47 13.78 18.40
N LYS A 7 -10.41 14.23 19.09
CA LYS A 7 -9.25 14.81 18.41
C LYS A 7 -8.49 13.66 17.75
N GLU A 8 -8.64 13.50 16.44
CA GLU A 8 -7.72 12.70 15.64
C GLU A 8 -6.35 13.38 15.69
N THR A 9 -5.34 12.68 16.20
CA THR A 9 -3.95 13.14 16.18
C THR A 9 -3.43 12.94 14.77
N THR A 10 -3.28 14.02 14.01
CA THR A 10 -2.70 13.99 12.66
C THR A 10 -1.27 14.49 12.71
N GLU A 11 -0.38 13.76 12.08
CA GLU A 11 1.05 14.07 11.98
C GLU A 11 1.39 14.26 10.50
N LYS A 12 2.32 15.15 10.14
CA LYS A 12 2.82 15.16 8.76
C LYS A 12 3.69 13.92 8.51
N TYR A 13 3.65 13.41 7.29
CA TYR A 13 4.72 12.51 6.85
C TYR A 13 6.02 13.29 6.77
N SER A 14 7.14 12.71 7.19
CA SER A 14 8.46 13.26 6.84
C SER A 14 8.83 12.87 5.40
N THR A 15 9.76 13.60 4.81
CA THR A 15 10.29 13.29 3.47
C THR A 15 10.89 11.88 3.42
N GLU A 16 11.61 11.48 4.47
CA GLU A 16 12.21 10.16 4.61
C GLU A 16 11.14 9.06 4.74
N GLU A 17 10.05 9.33 5.46
CA GLU A 17 8.94 8.37 5.57
C GLU A 17 8.29 8.11 4.21
N VAL A 18 8.08 9.15 3.40
CA VAL A 18 7.55 8.99 2.04
C VAL A 18 8.51 8.16 1.16
N LEU A 19 9.82 8.42 1.27
CA LEU A 19 10.81 7.61 0.54
C LEU A 19 10.79 6.14 0.98
N GLU A 20 10.66 5.86 2.28
CA GLU A 20 10.56 4.50 2.80
C GLU A 20 9.26 3.80 2.36
N ILE A 21 8.16 4.55 2.18
CA ILE A 21 6.93 4.02 1.58
C ILE A 21 7.19 3.57 0.14
N PHE A 22 7.82 4.41 -0.69
CA PHE A 22 8.14 4.03 -2.08
C PHE A 22 9.11 2.86 -2.17
N LYS A 23 10.12 2.78 -1.29
CA LYS A 23 11.01 1.61 -1.20
C LYS A 23 10.24 0.34 -0.85
N GLU A 24 9.32 0.42 0.10
CA GLU A 24 8.52 -0.73 0.53
C GLU A 24 7.56 -1.19 -0.56
N GLN A 25 6.93 -0.25 -1.26
CA GLN A 25 6.07 -0.55 -2.41
C GLN A 25 6.86 -1.24 -3.52
N HIS A 26 8.03 -0.70 -3.88
CA HIS A 26 8.92 -1.33 -4.83
C HIS A 26 9.25 -2.77 -4.40
N ARG A 27 9.73 -2.96 -3.17
CA ARG A 27 10.12 -4.26 -2.62
C ARG A 27 8.99 -5.31 -2.67
N LEU A 28 7.74 -4.87 -2.47
CA LEU A 28 6.56 -5.76 -2.47
C LEU A 28 5.97 -5.99 -3.86
N CYS A 29 6.04 -5.00 -4.76
CA CYS A 29 5.40 -5.04 -6.08
C CYS A 29 6.31 -5.46 -7.22
N SER A 30 7.57 -5.00 -7.25
CA SER A 30 8.44 -5.25 -8.38
C SER A 30 8.69 -6.74 -8.68
N PRO A 31 8.66 -7.68 -7.71
CA PRO A 31 8.75 -9.11 -8.02
C PRO A 31 7.49 -9.68 -8.71
N LEU A 32 6.37 -8.94 -8.69
CA LEU A 32 5.08 -9.36 -9.25
C LEU A 32 4.85 -8.79 -10.66
N ASP A 33 5.62 -7.78 -11.05
CA ASP A 33 5.49 -7.08 -12.31
C ASP A 33 6.66 -7.43 -13.24
N CYS A 34 6.37 -7.93 -14.44
CA CYS A 34 7.40 -8.33 -15.39
C CYS A 34 8.11 -7.16 -16.08
N GLU A 35 7.53 -5.95 -16.05
CA GLU A 35 8.11 -4.74 -16.64
C GLU A 35 8.92 -3.93 -15.61
N ALA A 36 8.72 -4.18 -14.31
CA ALA A 36 9.51 -3.58 -13.24
C ALA A 36 10.91 -4.23 -13.12
N ASP A 37 11.88 -3.47 -12.62
CA ASP A 37 13.21 -4.00 -12.29
C ASP A 37 13.27 -4.38 -10.80
N PRO A 38 13.15 -5.67 -10.43
CA PRO A 38 13.12 -6.08 -9.03
C PRO A 38 14.44 -5.89 -8.27
N TRP A 39 15.52 -5.52 -8.96
CA TRP A 39 16.84 -5.30 -8.37
C TRP A 39 17.19 -3.81 -8.24
N ALA A 40 16.33 -2.91 -8.71
CA ALA A 40 16.54 -1.49 -8.62
C ALA A 40 16.54 -1.02 -7.16
N GLU A 41 17.55 -0.24 -6.77
CA GLU A 41 17.57 0.42 -5.47
C GLU A 41 16.84 1.77 -5.57
N ILE A 42 15.72 1.91 -4.87
CA ILE A 42 14.99 3.17 -4.81
C ILE A 42 15.74 4.14 -3.88
N THR A 43 16.21 5.26 -4.42
CA THR A 43 17.01 6.26 -3.70
C THR A 43 16.47 7.67 -3.93
N ALA A 44 16.71 8.56 -2.97
CA ALA A 44 16.32 9.97 -3.05
C ALA A 44 16.85 10.67 -4.32
N GLU A 45 18.09 10.35 -4.69
CA GLU A 45 18.83 10.99 -5.78
C GLU A 45 18.53 10.39 -7.17
N MET A 46 17.71 9.35 -7.26
CA MET A 46 17.32 8.82 -8.56
C MET A 46 16.40 9.81 -9.28
N THR A 47 16.50 9.85 -10.60
CA THR A 47 15.64 10.66 -11.44
C THR A 47 14.24 10.08 -11.51
N ILE A 48 13.23 10.91 -11.79
CA ILE A 48 11.85 10.44 -11.98
C ILE A 48 11.77 9.38 -13.08
N ARG A 49 12.55 9.51 -14.15
CA ARG A 49 12.62 8.49 -15.21
C ARG A 49 13.12 7.15 -14.68
N GLU A 50 14.18 7.14 -13.87
CA GLU A 50 14.71 5.91 -13.26
C GLU A 50 13.69 5.31 -12.30
N TRP A 51 13.03 6.13 -11.48
CA TRP A 51 11.99 5.67 -10.56
C TRP A 51 10.80 5.04 -11.30
N ARG A 52 10.34 5.68 -12.40
CA ARG A 52 9.27 5.13 -13.25
C ARG A 52 9.67 3.81 -13.87
N TRP A 53 10.87 3.70 -14.42
CA TRP A 53 11.36 2.44 -15.00
C TRP A 53 11.53 1.33 -13.96
N ALA A 54 12.03 1.65 -12.77
CA ALA A 54 12.19 0.66 -11.72
C ALA A 54 10.86 0.01 -11.28
N ASN A 55 9.74 0.70 -11.44
CA ASN A 55 8.44 0.31 -10.90
C ASN A 55 7.33 0.19 -11.97
N ASP A 56 7.67 0.24 -13.26
CA ASP A 56 6.72 0.36 -14.38
C ASP A 56 5.60 1.41 -14.14
N LEU A 57 5.99 2.61 -13.67
CA LEU A 57 5.00 3.63 -13.31
C LEU A 57 4.42 4.33 -14.53
N LEU A 58 3.19 4.82 -14.34
CA LEU A 58 2.46 5.64 -15.29
C LEU A 58 3.19 6.94 -15.64
N GLU A 59 2.75 7.55 -16.76
CA GLU A 59 3.12 8.91 -17.14
C GLU A 59 2.74 9.95 -16.07
N TRP A 60 3.42 11.11 -16.10
CA TRP A 60 3.37 12.10 -15.01
C TRP A 60 1.97 12.49 -14.56
N LYS A 61 1.03 12.66 -15.50
CA LYS A 61 -0.32 13.13 -15.20
C LYS A 61 -1.08 12.11 -14.35
N LYS A 62 -1.14 10.86 -14.83
CA LYS A 62 -1.81 9.77 -14.13
C LYS A 62 -1.08 9.39 -12.84
N LEU A 63 0.25 9.48 -12.83
CA LEU A 63 1.04 9.26 -11.63
C LEU A 63 0.71 10.31 -10.55
N GLY A 64 0.63 11.59 -10.90
CA GLY A 64 0.22 12.65 -9.97
C GLY A 64 -1.21 12.46 -9.45
N GLU A 65 -2.16 12.10 -10.32
CA GLU A 65 -3.53 11.76 -9.94
C GLU A 65 -3.58 10.58 -8.95
N PHE A 66 -2.80 9.53 -9.21
CA PHE A 66 -2.66 8.38 -8.31
C PHE A 66 -2.08 8.79 -6.95
N LEU A 67 -0.99 9.58 -6.93
CA LEU A 67 -0.35 10.03 -5.69
C LEU A 67 -1.28 10.94 -4.86
N ASN A 68 -2.10 11.78 -5.51
CA ASN A 68 -3.15 12.55 -4.83
C ASN A 68 -4.14 11.62 -4.12
N GLN A 69 -4.60 10.56 -4.80
CA GLN A 69 -5.52 9.58 -4.21
C GLN A 69 -4.87 8.80 -3.06
N GLU A 70 -3.65 8.31 -3.28
CA GLU A 70 -2.92 7.48 -2.33
C GLU A 70 -2.68 8.21 -1.01
N PHE A 71 -2.09 9.41 -1.09
CA PHE A 71 -1.72 10.22 0.07
C PHE A 71 -2.85 11.13 0.56
N ARG A 72 -4.02 11.10 -0.10
CA ARG A 72 -5.21 11.91 0.22
C ARG A 72 -4.89 13.41 0.25
N ILE A 73 -4.18 13.85 -0.77
CA ILE A 73 -3.78 15.24 -0.99
C ILE A 73 -4.40 15.78 -2.28
N ASP A 74 -4.47 17.09 -2.39
CA ASP A 74 -5.06 17.80 -3.54
C ASP A 74 -4.02 18.77 -4.13
N ILE A 75 -3.02 18.19 -4.78
CA ILE A 75 -1.96 18.94 -5.48
C ILE A 75 -2.37 19.19 -6.92
N THR A 76 -2.11 20.40 -7.41
CA THR A 76 -2.51 20.79 -8.76
C THR A 76 -1.72 20.07 -9.85
N GLU A 77 -2.34 19.92 -11.04
CA GLU A 77 -1.66 19.33 -12.22
C GLU A 77 -0.34 20.05 -12.55
N LYS A 78 -0.31 21.39 -12.38
CA LYS A 78 0.90 22.19 -12.61
C LYS A 78 2.01 21.84 -11.62
N GLU A 79 1.69 21.73 -10.33
CA GLU A 79 2.69 21.36 -9.32
C GLU A 79 3.21 19.94 -9.52
N TRP A 80 2.34 19.01 -9.91
CA TRP A 80 2.78 17.67 -10.31
C TRP A 80 3.69 17.70 -11.52
N PHE A 81 3.34 18.46 -12.57
CA PHE A 81 4.20 18.63 -13.73
C PHE A 81 5.57 19.19 -13.34
N ASP A 82 5.61 20.24 -12.53
CA ASP A 82 6.86 20.90 -12.14
C ASP A 82 7.81 19.99 -11.34
N ASN A 83 7.28 18.99 -10.63
CA ASN A 83 8.04 18.03 -9.82
C ASN A 83 8.32 16.70 -10.52
N LEU A 84 7.46 16.30 -11.46
CA LEU A 84 7.61 15.04 -12.20
C LEU A 84 8.29 15.22 -13.57
N GLU A 85 8.37 16.44 -14.09
CA GLU A 85 8.98 16.77 -15.38
C GLU A 85 10.00 17.93 -15.28
N PRO A 86 11.06 17.92 -16.12
CA PRO A 86 11.42 16.84 -17.04
C PRO A 86 11.99 15.62 -16.30
N ALA A 87 11.46 14.44 -16.61
CA ALA A 87 11.72 13.22 -15.83
C ALA A 87 13.19 12.79 -15.77
N LYS A 88 14.03 13.25 -16.70
CA LYS A 88 15.47 12.94 -16.76
C LYS A 88 16.33 13.72 -15.76
N SER A 89 15.81 14.80 -15.17
CA SER A 89 16.59 15.65 -14.25
C SER A 89 15.92 15.89 -12.92
N ARG A 90 14.58 15.85 -12.84
CA ARG A 90 13.86 15.90 -11.56
C ARG A 90 14.17 14.68 -10.72
N LYS A 91 14.28 14.87 -9.41
CA LYS A 91 14.70 13.84 -8.46
C LYS A 91 13.52 13.30 -7.67
N LEU A 92 13.61 12.06 -7.23
CA LEU A 92 12.56 11.44 -6.40
C LEU A 92 12.38 12.19 -5.07
N ILE A 93 13.46 12.75 -4.51
CA ILE A 93 13.38 13.55 -3.29
C ILE A 93 12.44 14.75 -3.41
N ASP A 94 12.39 15.42 -4.56
CA ASP A 94 11.50 16.57 -4.80
C ASP A 94 10.02 16.14 -4.66
N VAL A 95 9.69 14.93 -5.15
CA VAL A 95 8.36 14.33 -5.00
C VAL A 95 8.07 13.97 -3.55
N CYS A 96 9.04 13.38 -2.84
CA CYS A 96 8.88 13.07 -1.42
C CYS A 96 8.65 14.32 -0.57
N GLU A 97 9.38 15.41 -0.84
CA GLU A 97 9.22 16.71 -0.17
C GLU A 97 7.86 17.33 -0.47
N LEU A 98 7.44 17.29 -1.74
CA LEU A 98 6.12 17.75 -2.15
C LEU A 98 5.03 17.01 -1.37
N ILE A 99 5.06 15.68 -1.35
CA ILE A 99 4.07 14.88 -0.61
C ILE A 99 4.15 15.20 0.89
N SER A 100 5.33 15.22 1.49
CA SER A 100 5.56 15.54 2.92
C SER A 100 4.97 16.89 3.34
N ASN A 101 5.00 17.89 2.44
CA ASN A 101 4.44 19.20 2.71
C ASN A 101 2.90 19.21 2.82
N HIS A 102 2.21 18.30 2.13
CA HIS A 102 0.75 18.27 2.02
C HIS A 102 0.11 17.10 2.78
N ALA A 103 0.76 15.94 2.83
CA ALA A 103 0.21 14.70 3.33
C ALA A 103 0.29 14.62 4.86
N VAL A 104 -0.79 14.13 5.46
CA VAL A 104 -0.86 13.83 6.88
C VAL A 104 -1.19 12.36 7.09
N LYS A 105 -0.59 11.77 8.12
CA LYS A 105 -0.91 10.43 8.62
C LYS A 105 -1.74 10.54 9.89
N GLU A 106 -2.64 9.59 10.05
CA GLU A 106 -3.42 9.46 11.27
C GLU A 106 -2.66 8.65 12.31
N GLY A 107 -2.64 9.17 13.53
CA GLY A 107 -2.22 8.43 14.70
C GLY A 107 -3.17 7.28 15.00
N TYR A 108 -2.63 6.14 15.41
CA TYR A 108 -3.43 5.03 15.93
C TYR A 108 -3.76 5.29 17.39
N GLU A 109 -4.88 5.95 17.65
CA GLU A 109 -5.34 6.17 19.02
C GLU A 109 -6.09 4.95 19.57
N PRO A 110 -5.85 4.53 20.83
CA PRO A 110 -6.60 3.45 21.46
C PRO A 110 -8.10 3.74 21.45
N LYS A 111 -8.90 2.79 20.93
CA LYS A 111 -10.36 2.86 21.00
C LYS A 111 -10.84 2.13 22.24
N LYS A 112 -11.85 2.68 22.91
CA LYS A 112 -12.45 2.04 24.09
C LYS A 112 -13.30 0.84 23.65
N LEU A 113 -12.93 -0.35 24.08
CA LEU A 113 -13.72 -1.57 23.98
C LEU A 113 -14.04 -2.06 25.39
N PHE A 114 -15.32 -2.25 25.70
CA PHE A 114 -15.79 -2.64 27.04
C PHE A 114 -15.21 -1.76 28.16
N GLY A 115 -15.10 -0.45 27.91
CA GLY A 115 -14.55 0.54 28.84
C GLY A 115 -13.03 0.62 28.90
N GLN A 116 -12.30 -0.32 28.27
CA GLN A 116 -10.84 -0.36 28.29
C GLN A 116 -10.23 0.16 26.98
N PRO A 117 -9.15 0.97 27.03
CA PRO A 117 -8.46 1.41 25.83
C PRO A 117 -7.77 0.22 25.13
N CYS A 118 -8.01 0.07 23.82
CA CYS A 118 -7.45 -1.01 23.01
C CYS A 118 -6.78 -0.45 21.74
N ILE A 119 -5.45 -0.49 21.70
CA ILE A 119 -4.67 -0.03 20.55
C ILE A 119 -4.92 -0.88 19.30
N LYS A 120 -5.02 -2.21 19.44
CA LYS A 120 -5.30 -3.13 18.32
C LYS A 120 -6.63 -2.76 17.63
N ALA A 121 -7.64 -2.41 18.42
CA ALA A 121 -8.92 -1.94 17.90
C ALA A 121 -8.79 -0.59 17.17
N GLY A 122 -7.98 0.32 17.71
CA GLY A 122 -7.67 1.60 17.05
C GLY A 122 -7.04 1.42 15.67
N VAL A 123 -5.98 0.60 15.58
CA VAL A 123 -5.31 0.30 14.31
C VAL A 123 -6.28 -0.34 13.31
N PHE A 124 -6.99 -1.40 13.71
CA PHE A 124 -7.93 -2.10 12.84
C PHE A 124 -9.03 -1.18 12.31
N LEU A 125 -9.64 -0.37 13.18
CA LEU A 125 -10.72 0.55 12.78
C LEU A 125 -10.22 1.66 11.86
N THR A 126 -8.97 2.10 12.04
CA THR A 126 -8.33 3.08 11.15
C THR A 126 -8.13 2.50 9.77
N ILE A 127 -7.50 1.31 9.66
CA ILE A 127 -7.34 0.57 8.39
C ILE A 127 -8.71 0.36 7.72
N LYS A 128 -9.70 -0.13 8.46
CA LYS A 128 -11.05 -0.37 7.93
C LYS A 128 -11.70 0.90 7.36
N ARG A 129 -11.57 2.04 8.05
CA ARG A 129 -12.10 3.34 7.59
C ARG A 129 -11.38 3.80 6.33
N ASN A 130 -10.06 3.67 6.30
CA ASN A 130 -9.21 4.07 5.19
C ASN A 130 -9.49 3.27 3.92
N LEU A 131 -9.58 1.94 4.04
CA LEU A 131 -9.98 1.07 2.94
C LEU A 131 -11.36 1.45 2.38
N LYS A 132 -12.32 1.76 3.27
CA LYS A 132 -13.65 2.24 2.84
C LYS A 132 -13.56 3.53 2.03
N GLN A 133 -12.73 4.48 2.44
CA GLN A 133 -12.51 5.73 1.70
C GLN A 133 -11.90 5.48 0.31
N LYS A 134 -11.08 4.43 0.17
CA LYS A 134 -10.54 3.96 -1.12
C LYS A 134 -11.51 3.09 -1.93
N GLY A 135 -12.79 3.00 -1.53
CA GLY A 135 -13.82 2.26 -2.27
C GLY A 135 -13.82 0.75 -2.03
N VAL A 136 -13.05 0.24 -1.06
CA VAL A 136 -13.09 -1.17 -0.67
C VAL A 136 -14.39 -1.46 0.07
N ASP A 137 -15.06 -2.56 -0.28
CA ASP A 137 -16.19 -3.06 0.49
C ASP A 137 -15.70 -3.65 1.82
N VAL A 138 -15.99 -2.94 2.91
CA VAL A 138 -15.59 -3.33 4.27
C VAL A 138 -16.79 -3.73 5.15
N SER A 139 -17.96 -3.95 4.56
CA SER A 139 -19.18 -4.31 5.30
C SER A 139 -18.95 -5.51 6.23
N GLU A 140 -18.36 -6.57 5.69
CA GLU A 140 -18.04 -7.81 6.39
C GLU A 140 -16.57 -7.88 6.90
N LEU A 141 -15.80 -6.80 6.77
CA LEU A 141 -14.40 -6.77 7.22
C LEU A 141 -14.32 -6.86 8.76
N LYS A 142 -13.70 -7.93 9.25
CA LYS A 142 -13.45 -8.22 10.67
C LYS A 142 -11.98 -8.58 10.88
N PRO A 143 -11.46 -8.58 12.12
CA PRO A 143 -10.05 -8.91 12.36
C PRO A 143 -9.65 -10.31 11.87
N SER A 144 -10.58 -11.26 11.85
CA SER A 144 -10.33 -12.62 11.35
C SER A 144 -10.55 -12.77 9.84
N SER A 145 -10.89 -11.70 9.12
CA SER A 145 -10.98 -11.73 7.65
C SER A 145 -9.62 -12.06 7.05
N SER A 146 -9.63 -12.85 5.98
CA SER A 146 -8.45 -13.19 5.20
C SER A 146 -7.86 -11.92 4.56
N LEU A 147 -6.56 -11.68 4.78
CA LEU A 147 -5.86 -10.58 4.13
C LEU A 147 -5.66 -10.90 2.64
N VAL A 148 -5.36 -12.16 2.32
CA VAL A 148 -5.14 -12.63 0.94
C VAL A 148 -6.39 -12.41 0.09
N GLU A 149 -7.58 -12.75 0.58
CA GLU A 149 -8.83 -12.54 -0.19
C GLU A 149 -9.09 -11.05 -0.49
N TYR A 150 -8.72 -10.17 0.44
CA TYR A 150 -8.83 -8.73 0.23
C TYR A 150 -7.77 -8.20 -0.73
N MET A 151 -6.54 -8.71 -0.67
CA MET A 151 -5.48 -8.35 -1.60
C MET A 151 -5.78 -8.88 -3.02
N ASP A 152 -6.34 -10.07 -3.17
CA ASP A 152 -6.75 -10.60 -4.47
C ASP A 152 -7.83 -9.74 -5.14
N LYS A 153 -8.76 -9.20 -4.34
CA LYS A 153 -9.91 -8.42 -4.84
C LYS A 153 -9.61 -6.92 -4.94
N TYR A 154 -8.76 -6.40 -4.07
CA TYR A 154 -8.52 -4.97 -3.87
C TYR A 154 -7.03 -4.68 -3.68
N PHE A 155 -6.18 -5.26 -4.54
CA PHE A 155 -4.72 -5.27 -4.39
C PHE A 155 -4.13 -3.89 -4.08
N SER A 156 -4.30 -2.90 -4.97
CA SER A 156 -3.66 -1.58 -4.77
C SER A 156 -4.20 -0.87 -3.53
N PRO A 157 -5.53 -0.72 -3.31
CA PRO A 157 -6.03 -0.05 -2.11
C PRO A 157 -5.56 -0.67 -0.78
N VAL A 158 -5.44 -2.00 -0.73
CA VAL A 158 -4.99 -2.71 0.49
C VAL A 158 -3.49 -2.60 0.66
N LEU A 159 -2.70 -2.78 -0.40
CA LEU A 159 -1.25 -2.63 -0.33
C LEU A 159 -0.85 -1.21 0.08
N GLU A 160 -1.42 -0.20 -0.56
CA GLU A 160 -1.15 1.21 -0.24
C GLU A 160 -1.45 1.50 1.23
N GLU A 161 -2.58 1.00 1.76
CA GLU A 161 -2.92 1.21 3.18
C GLU A 161 -1.92 0.54 4.13
N ILE A 162 -1.34 -0.60 3.72
CA ILE A 162 -0.31 -1.29 4.49
C ILE A 162 1.00 -0.50 4.48
N THR A 163 1.44 0.00 3.33
CA THR A 163 2.70 0.73 3.22
C THR A 163 2.61 2.12 3.85
N LEU A 164 1.48 2.81 3.71
CA LEU A 164 1.22 4.13 4.33
C LEU A 164 1.32 4.13 5.87
N THR A 165 1.30 2.95 6.51
CA THR A 165 1.54 2.85 7.96
C THR A 165 2.97 3.24 8.36
N GLY A 166 3.90 3.33 7.40
CA GLY A 166 5.33 3.58 7.62
C GLY A 166 6.04 2.40 8.29
N THR A 167 5.45 1.21 8.21
CA THR A 167 6.01 -0.03 8.76
C THR A 167 6.17 -1.08 7.67
N ARG A 168 6.96 -2.12 7.93
CA ARG A 168 7.18 -3.24 7.01
C ARG A 168 6.57 -4.53 7.58
N PRO A 169 5.23 -4.62 7.71
CA PRO A 169 4.59 -5.75 8.40
C PRO A 169 4.56 -7.03 7.54
N ILE A 170 4.77 -6.91 6.23
CA ILE A 170 4.75 -8.03 5.28
C ILE A 170 6.16 -8.34 4.81
N GLU A 171 6.63 -9.58 4.99
CA GLU A 171 7.96 -9.98 4.54
C GLU A 171 8.07 -10.11 3.02
N LYS A 172 7.06 -10.70 2.38
CA LYS A 172 7.04 -10.91 0.93
C LYS A 172 5.62 -11.17 0.45
N ILE A 173 5.35 -10.75 -0.78
CA ILE A 173 4.17 -11.14 -1.55
C ILE A 173 4.65 -12.02 -2.70
N GLU A 174 4.04 -13.18 -2.88
CA GLU A 174 4.34 -14.10 -3.98
C GLU A 174 3.07 -14.49 -4.71
N THR A 175 3.16 -14.73 -6.01
CA THR A 175 2.10 -15.38 -6.79
C THR A 175 2.49 -16.80 -7.12
N LYS A 176 1.69 -17.79 -6.70
CA LYS A 176 1.79 -19.17 -7.21
C LYS A 176 0.81 -19.38 -8.34
N ILE A 177 1.31 -19.85 -9.47
CA ILE A 177 0.45 -20.39 -10.53
C ILE A 177 -0.13 -21.71 -10.01
N ARG A 178 -1.46 -21.79 -9.83
CA ARG A 178 -2.11 -23.08 -9.61
C ARG A 178 -2.12 -23.86 -10.92
N ALA A 179 -1.12 -24.70 -11.14
CA ALA A 179 -1.21 -25.75 -12.15
C ALA A 179 -2.37 -26.68 -11.78
N LYS A 180 -3.54 -26.54 -12.43
CA LYS A 180 -4.61 -27.53 -12.24
C LYS A 180 -4.12 -28.88 -12.75
N THR A 181 -4.33 -29.90 -11.92
CA THR A 181 -4.11 -31.32 -12.16
C THR A 181 -4.32 -31.69 -13.64
N ARG A 182 -3.29 -32.28 -14.27
CA ARG A 182 -3.34 -32.84 -15.63
C ARG A 182 -4.41 -33.94 -15.73
N THR A 183 -5.69 -33.58 -15.86
CA THR A 183 -6.70 -34.50 -16.37
C THR A 183 -6.56 -34.53 -17.89
N LYS A 184 -5.94 -35.60 -18.40
CA LYS A 184 -5.77 -35.87 -19.83
C LYS A 184 -7.14 -35.93 -20.51
N GLY A 185 -7.42 -35.00 -21.41
CA GLY A 185 -8.66 -35.01 -22.19
C GLY A 185 -8.54 -34.16 -23.46
N PHE A 186 -8.83 -34.80 -24.60
CA PHE A 186 -8.78 -34.27 -25.97
C PHE A 186 -9.56 -32.96 -26.19
N TRP A 187 -10.53 -32.65 -25.33
CA TRP A 187 -11.41 -31.48 -25.47
C TRP A 187 -10.79 -30.14 -25.04
N LYS A 188 -9.58 -30.12 -24.44
CA LYS A 188 -8.93 -28.86 -24.03
C LYS A 188 -7.92 -28.28 -25.05
N SER A 189 -7.61 -28.99 -26.14
CA SER A 189 -6.82 -28.40 -27.25
C SER A 189 -7.56 -27.28 -27.99
N ILE A 190 -8.84 -27.05 -27.64
CA ILE A 190 -9.72 -26.06 -28.26
C ILE A 190 -9.97 -24.85 -27.33
N ASN A 191 -9.57 -24.91 -26.05
CA ASN A 191 -9.69 -23.80 -25.09
C ASN A 191 -8.33 -23.13 -24.85
N ILE A 192 -7.97 -22.21 -25.74
CA ILE A 192 -6.72 -21.40 -25.70
C ILE A 192 -6.88 -20.10 -24.90
N PHE A 193 -8.05 -19.87 -24.26
CA PHE A 193 -8.43 -18.61 -23.62
C PHE A 193 -8.78 -18.74 -22.12
N GLU A 194 -8.36 -19.81 -21.44
CA GLU A 194 -8.55 -19.88 -19.98
C GLU A 194 -7.39 -19.17 -19.25
N PRO A 195 -7.63 -18.05 -18.55
CA PRO A 195 -6.58 -17.35 -17.82
C PRO A 195 -6.08 -18.20 -16.65
N GLU A 196 -4.76 -18.22 -16.48
CA GLU A 196 -4.10 -18.89 -15.35
C GLU A 196 -4.55 -18.28 -14.02
N ILE A 197 -4.92 -19.12 -13.05
CA ILE A 197 -5.30 -18.65 -11.71
C ILE A 197 -4.03 -18.50 -10.89
N GLN A 198 -3.64 -17.26 -10.61
CA GLN A 198 -2.55 -16.91 -9.70
C GLN A 198 -3.09 -16.84 -8.27
N GLU A 199 -2.41 -17.48 -7.33
CA GLU A 199 -2.73 -17.44 -5.89
C GLU A 199 -1.70 -16.56 -5.18
N LEU A 200 -2.18 -15.50 -4.52
CA LEU A 200 -1.32 -14.60 -3.74
C LEU A 200 -0.96 -15.23 -2.39
N LEU A 201 0.31 -15.15 -2.00
CA LEU A 201 0.83 -15.62 -0.73
C LEU A 201 1.49 -14.47 0.01
N ILE A 202 1.09 -14.29 1.27
CA ILE A 202 1.55 -13.20 2.14
C ILE A 202 2.10 -13.82 3.43
N GLY A 203 3.22 -14.53 3.33
CA GLY A 203 3.99 -15.11 4.45
C GLY A 203 3.16 -15.56 5.68
N GLU A 204 3.53 -15.02 6.85
CA GLU A 204 2.86 -15.30 8.13
C GLU A 204 1.60 -14.44 8.37
N VAL A 205 1.41 -13.36 7.61
CA VAL A 205 0.31 -12.40 7.80
C VAL A 205 -0.93 -12.84 7.04
N LYS A 206 -1.73 -13.70 7.66
CA LYS A 206 -2.90 -14.33 7.01
C LYS A 206 -4.18 -13.52 7.15
N THR A 207 -4.33 -12.78 8.24
CA THR A 207 -5.54 -12.04 8.57
C THR A 207 -5.26 -10.58 8.91
N PHE A 208 -6.31 -9.76 8.92
CA PHE A 208 -6.20 -8.37 9.39
C PHE A 208 -5.76 -8.24 10.86
N ARG A 209 -6.03 -9.26 11.69
CA ARG A 209 -5.49 -9.32 13.06
C ARG A 209 -3.97 -9.45 13.05
N ASP A 210 -3.44 -10.38 12.25
CA ASP A 210 -2.00 -10.62 12.16
C ASP A 210 -1.30 -9.36 11.65
N LEU A 211 -1.89 -8.68 10.66
CA LEU A 211 -1.40 -7.41 10.13
C LEU A 211 -1.34 -6.33 11.22
N VAL A 212 -2.42 -6.16 11.98
CA VAL A 212 -2.49 -5.20 13.09
C VAL A 212 -1.42 -5.49 14.15
N GLU A 213 -1.21 -6.76 14.48
CA GLU A 213 -0.19 -7.17 15.44
C GLU A 213 1.21 -6.82 14.94
N LYS A 214 1.51 -7.11 13.67
CA LYS A 214 2.79 -6.76 13.05
C LYS A 214 3.04 -5.26 12.97
N ILE A 215 2.03 -4.46 12.59
CA ILE A 215 2.15 -2.99 12.58
C ILE A 215 2.52 -2.47 13.98
N ILE A 216 1.90 -3.00 15.04
CA ILE A 216 2.19 -2.59 16.42
C ILE A 216 3.59 -3.02 16.85
N GLU A 217 4.03 -4.23 16.48
CA GLU A 217 5.39 -4.73 16.74
C GLU A 217 6.45 -3.83 16.07
N GLU A 218 6.29 -3.54 14.79
CA GLU A 218 7.23 -2.69 14.04
C GLU A 218 7.25 -1.26 14.56
N LYS A 219 6.09 -0.67 14.88
CA LYS A 219 6.06 0.68 15.50
C LYS A 219 6.75 0.74 16.86
N LYS A 220 6.79 -0.37 17.61
CA LYS A 220 7.55 -0.43 18.88
C LYS A 220 9.05 -0.53 18.64
N LYS A 221 9.47 -1.30 17.64
CA LYS A 221 10.89 -1.41 17.25
C LYS A 221 11.45 -0.08 16.77
N ASN A 222 10.70 0.65 15.94
CA ASN A 222 11.15 1.95 15.40
C ASN A 222 11.21 3.08 16.44
N LYS A 223 10.64 2.88 17.64
CA LYS A 223 10.69 3.84 18.76
C LYS A 223 11.76 3.49 19.81
N ALA A 224 12.35 2.31 19.73
CA ALA A 224 13.36 1.81 20.66
C ALA A 224 14.77 2.12 20.15
#